data_AF-A0AA39VH61-F1
#
_entry.id   AF-A0AA39VH61-F1
#
_cell.length_a   1.000
_cell.length_b   1.000
_cell.length_c   1.000
_cell.angle_alpha   90.00
_cell.angle_beta   90.00
_cell.angle_gamma   90.00
#
_symmetry.space_group_name_H-M   'P 1'
#
loop_
_entity.id
_entity.type
_entity.pdbx_description
1 polymer ?
#
loop_
_entity_poly.entity_id
_entity_poly.type
_entity_poly.pdbx_seq_one_letter_code
_entity_poly.pdbx_strand_id
1 'polypeptide(L)'
;MASSKFSSLSPPIFSGDNYPVWAIKMKAYLRAFDLWEAVESGRDPPPLRANPTIAQIKQDSEDTAKKYKVLSAIHTAISDTIFTRIMACETAKEAWDKLKEKF
;
A
#
# COMPACT_ATOMS: atom_id res chain seq x y z
N MET A 1 -7.26 -23.88 20.49
CA MET A 1 -7.05 -22.54 19.92
C MET A 1 -6.83 -22.70 18.43
N ALA A 2 -7.78 -22.26 17.60
CA ALA A 2 -7.60 -22.27 16.16
C ALA A 2 -6.58 -21.18 15.81
N SER A 3 -5.33 -21.57 15.57
CA SER A 3 -4.33 -20.66 15.01
C SER A 3 -4.79 -20.32 13.59
N SER A 4 -5.32 -19.12 13.45
CA SER A 4 -5.93 -18.60 12.24
C SER A 4 -4.90 -18.64 11.11
N LYS A 5 -5.11 -19.49 10.10
CA LYS A 5 -4.27 -19.66 8.90
C LYS A 5 -4.34 -18.44 7.95
N PHE A 6 -4.28 -17.22 8.47
CA PHE A 6 -4.17 -15.99 7.67
C PHE A 6 -2.71 -15.61 7.36
N SER A 7 -1.75 -16.37 7.90
CA SER A 7 -0.31 -16.10 7.79
C SER A 7 0.30 -16.28 6.39
N SER A 8 -0.50 -16.55 5.35
CA SER A 8 -0.01 -16.77 3.99
C SER A 8 -0.89 -16.14 2.90
N LEU A 9 -1.53 -15.00 3.17
CA LEU A 9 -2.08 -14.21 2.06
C LEU A 9 -0.88 -13.58 1.35
N SER A 10 -0.57 -14.07 0.15
CA SER A 10 0.37 -13.41 -0.76
C SER A 10 -0.37 -12.33 -1.54
N PRO A 11 0.26 -11.19 -1.82
CA PRO A 11 -0.34 -10.20 -2.70
C PRO A 11 -0.59 -10.82 -4.09
N PRO A 12 -1.70 -10.46 -4.76
CA PRO A 12 -1.96 -10.92 -6.12
C PRO A 12 -0.90 -10.32 -7.07
N ILE A 13 -0.34 -11.13 -7.98
CA ILE A 13 0.62 -10.64 -8.96
C ILE A 13 -0.10 -10.05 -10.18
N PHE A 14 0.33 -8.87 -10.62
CA PHE A 14 -0.08 -8.23 -11.86
C PHE A 14 1.02 -8.33 -12.91
N SER A 15 0.72 -9.02 -14.01
CA SER A 15 1.64 -9.18 -15.15
C SER A 15 1.36 -8.20 -16.30
N GLY A 16 0.31 -7.38 -16.20
CA GLY A 16 -0.18 -6.52 -17.29
C GLY A 16 -1.58 -6.90 -17.79
N ASP A 17 -2.06 -8.10 -17.45
CA ASP A 17 -3.37 -8.60 -17.87
C ASP A 17 -4.43 -8.44 -16.79
N ASN A 18 -5.65 -8.13 -17.21
CA ASN A 18 -6.85 -8.10 -16.37
C ASN A 18 -6.70 -7.25 -15.10
N TYR A 19 -6.23 -6.01 -15.29
CA TYR A 19 -6.05 -5.03 -14.22
C TYR A 19 -7.29 -4.87 -13.31
N PRO A 20 -8.55 -4.83 -13.81
CA PRO A 20 -9.70 -4.72 -12.92
C PRO A 20 -9.79 -5.83 -11.86
N VAL A 21 -9.46 -7.08 -12.25
CA VAL A 21 -9.45 -8.20 -11.30
C VAL A 21 -8.30 -8.08 -10.32
N TRP A 22 -7.10 -7.71 -10.78
CA TRP A 22 -5.97 -7.48 -9.89
C TRP A 22 -6.26 -6.36 -8.89
N ALA A 23 -6.78 -5.22 -9.34
CA ALA A 23 -7.07 -4.07 -8.51
C ALA A 23 -8.07 -4.41 -7.39
N ILE A 24 -9.12 -5.18 -7.71
CA ILE A 24 -10.09 -5.66 -6.71
C ILE A 24 -9.40 -6.57 -5.67
N LYS A 25 -8.58 -7.52 -6.11
CA LYS A 25 -7.87 -8.45 -5.21
C LYS A 25 -6.83 -7.72 -4.35
N MET A 26 -6.07 -6.80 -4.94
CA MET A 26 -5.03 -6.05 -4.24
C MET A 26 -5.64 -5.09 -3.21
N LYS A 27 -6.76 -4.44 -3.56
CA LYS A 27 -7.54 -3.63 -2.61
C LYS A 27 -8.06 -4.48 -1.44
N ALA A 28 -8.58 -5.68 -1.72
CA ALA A 28 -9.02 -6.60 -0.66
C ALA A 28 -7.86 -7.05 0.24
N TYR A 29 -6.70 -7.36 -0.36
CA TYR A 29 -5.46 -7.69 0.35
C TYR A 29 -5.06 -6.56 1.31
N LEU A 30 -4.94 -5.32 0.82
CA LEU A 30 -4.55 -4.17 1.64
C LEU A 30 -5.57 -3.88 2.77
N ARG A 31 -6.87 -4.06 2.51
CA ARG A 31 -7.91 -3.93 3.54
C ARG A 31 -7.78 -4.97 4.65
N ALA A 32 -7.40 -6.21 4.32
CA ALA A 32 -7.20 -7.26 5.32
C ALA A 32 -6.08 -6.93 6.33
N PHE A 33 -5.17 -6.03 5.98
CA PHE A 33 -4.05 -5.58 6.83
C PHE A 33 -4.21 -4.14 7.34
N ASP A 34 -5.39 -3.51 7.18
CA ASP A 34 -5.61 -2.10 7.56
C ASP A 34 -4.63 -1.12 6.90
N LEU A 35 -4.29 -1.40 5.63
CA LEU A 35 -3.33 -0.64 4.85
C LEU A 35 -3.97 0.24 3.77
N TRP A 36 -5.21 -0.01 3.38
CA TRP A 36 -5.85 0.65 2.24
C TRP A 36 -5.95 2.19 2.39
N GLU A 37 -6.18 2.68 3.61
CA GLU A 37 -6.28 4.12 3.90
C GLU A 37 -5.02 4.90 3.47
N ALA A 38 -3.84 4.27 3.51
CA ALA A 38 -2.60 4.89 3.08
C ALA A 38 -2.54 5.13 1.56
N VAL A 39 -3.26 4.35 0.75
CA VAL A 39 -3.42 4.58 -0.70
C VAL A 39 -4.41 5.71 -0.94
N GLU A 40 -5.54 5.68 -0.24
CA GLU A 40 -6.67 6.57 -0.49
C GLU A 40 -6.36 8.00 -0.08
N SER A 41 -5.87 8.17 1.15
CA SER A 41 -5.45 9.47 1.68
C SER A 41 -4.34 10.08 0.83
N GLY A 42 -3.26 9.31 0.60
CA GLY A 42 -1.97 9.71 0.01
C GLY A 42 -1.51 11.14 0.26
N ARG A 43 -1.97 11.75 1.36
CA ARG A 43 -1.42 12.95 1.94
C ARG A 43 -0.43 12.56 3.00
N ASP A 44 0.54 13.43 3.19
CA ASP A 44 1.34 13.38 4.39
C ASP A 44 0.50 13.72 5.62
N PRO A 45 0.63 12.93 6.71
CA PRO A 45 0.01 13.33 7.95
C PRO A 45 0.48 14.74 8.30
N PRO A 46 -0.38 15.55 8.94
CA PRO A 46 0.03 16.87 9.38
C PRO A 46 1.29 16.75 10.23
N PRO A 47 2.26 17.67 10.10
CA PRO A 47 3.45 17.64 10.92
C PRO A 47 3.07 17.64 12.40
N LEU A 48 3.84 16.92 13.20
CA LEU A 48 3.67 16.91 14.65
C LEU A 48 3.71 18.35 15.20
N ARG A 49 2.89 18.60 16.23
CA ARG A 49 2.91 19.89 16.94
C ARG A 49 4.26 20.07 17.65
N ALA A 50 4.59 21.30 18.04
CA ALA A 50 5.86 21.62 18.69
C ALA A 50 6.15 20.80 19.98
N ASN A 51 5.11 20.41 20.71
CA ASN A 51 5.19 19.53 21.88
C ASN A 51 4.23 18.34 21.71
N PRO A 52 4.60 17.32 20.94
CA PRO A 52 3.74 16.18 20.69
C PRO A 52 3.73 15.25 21.91
N THR A 53 2.60 14.57 22.14
CA THR A 53 2.54 13.51 23.16
C THR A 53 3.21 12.24 22.63
N ILE A 54 3.63 11.34 23.53
CA ILE A 54 4.18 10.02 23.14
C ILE A 54 3.21 9.26 22.22
N ALA A 55 1.91 9.36 22.48
CA ALA A 55 0.89 8.75 21.65
C ALA A 55 0.86 9.32 20.22
N GLN A 56 1.05 10.63 20.06
CA GLN A 56 1.09 11.28 18.74
C GLN A 56 2.34 10.88 17.94
N ILE A 57 3.50 10.82 18.60
CA ILE A 57 4.76 10.37 17.96
C ILE A 57 4.61 8.91 17.49
N LYS A 58 4.02 8.06 18.34
CA LYS A 58 3.79 6.64 17.99
C LYS A 58 2.85 6.51 16.79
N GLN A 59 1.75 7.26 16.78
CA GLN A 59 0.79 7.24 15.67
C GLN A 59 1.44 7.70 14.35
N ASP A 60 2.20 8.79 14.36
CA ASP A 60 2.90 9.31 13.17
C ASP A 60 3.90 8.30 12.58
N SER A 61 4.65 7.62 13.46
CA SER A 61 5.55 6.53 13.07
C SER A 61 4.79 5.34 12.48
N GLU A 62 3.67 4.94 13.09
CA GLU A 62 2.82 3.85 12.58
C GLU A 62 2.22 4.19 11.21
N ASP A 63 1.71 5.40 11.03
CA ASP A 63 1.14 5.87 9.76
C ASP A 63 2.20 5.94 8.66
N THR A 64 3.39 6.44 8.99
CA THR A 64 4.55 6.44 8.08
C THR A 64 4.96 5.02 7.70
N ALA A 65 5.02 4.09 8.66
CA ALA A 65 5.33 2.70 8.39
C ALA A 65 4.26 2.03 7.50
N LYS A 66 2.98 2.34 7.69
CA LYS A 66 1.88 1.82 6.84
C LYS A 66 2.10 2.24 5.38
N LYS A 67 2.44 3.50 5.10
CA LYS A 67 2.71 3.99 3.73
C LYS A 67 3.78 3.18 3.01
N TYR A 68 4.93 2.97 3.66
CA TYR A 68 6.02 2.20 3.07
C TYR A 68 5.65 0.72 2.89
N LYS A 69 4.90 0.15 3.84
CA LYS A 69 4.37 -1.22 3.71
C LYS A 69 3.47 -1.35 2.49
N VAL A 70 2.63 -0.37 2.21
CA VAL A 70 1.74 -0.40 1.05
C VAL A 70 2.50 -0.28 -0.26
N LEU A 71 3.46 0.65 -0.33
CA LEU A 71 4.29 0.80 -1.53
C LEU A 71 5.07 -0.50 -1.81
N SER A 72 5.66 -1.10 -0.78
CA SER A 72 6.32 -2.39 -0.87
C SER A 72 5.36 -3.51 -1.29
N ALA A 73 4.15 -3.55 -0.75
CA ALA A 73 3.12 -4.49 -1.16
C ALA A 73 2.75 -4.32 -2.65
N ILE A 74 2.64 -3.08 -3.15
CA ILE A 74 2.40 -2.83 -4.58
C ILE A 74 3.58 -3.30 -5.43
N HIS A 75 4.82 -2.98 -5.05
CA HIS A 75 6.01 -3.41 -5.80
C HIS A 75 6.15 -4.94 -5.85
N THR A 76 5.82 -5.64 -4.77
CA THR A 76 5.83 -7.11 -4.74
C THR A 76 4.64 -7.74 -5.47
N ALA A 77 3.56 -6.97 -5.67
CA ALA A 77 2.34 -7.40 -6.34
C ALA A 77 2.35 -7.19 -7.86
N ILE A 78 3.46 -6.75 -8.45
CA ILE A 78 3.57 -6.46 -9.88
C ILE A 78 4.82 -7.14 -10.47
N SER A 79 4.79 -7.46 -11.75
CA SER A 79 5.98 -7.97 -12.45
C SER A 79 7.01 -6.86 -12.71
N ASP A 80 8.27 -7.23 -12.93
CA ASP A 80 9.36 -6.28 -13.23
C ASP A 80 9.02 -5.36 -14.42
N THR A 81 8.37 -5.90 -15.45
CA THR A 81 7.91 -5.13 -16.62
C THR A 81 6.92 -4.03 -16.23
N ILE A 82 6.05 -4.29 -15.26
CA ILE A 82 5.11 -3.28 -14.77
C ILE A 82 5.82 -2.34 -13.80
N PHE A 83 6.70 -2.85 -12.94
CA PHE A 83 7.50 -2.06 -12.01
C PHE A 83 8.28 -0.95 -12.74
N THR A 84 8.95 -1.25 -13.85
CA THR A 84 9.67 -0.22 -14.64
C THR A 84 8.77 0.94 -15.11
N ARG A 85 7.45 0.72 -15.25
CA ARG A 85 6.51 1.79 -15.63
C ARG A 85 6.19 2.75 -14.48
N ILE A 86 6.33 2.28 -13.23
CA ILE A 86 5.99 3.04 -12.01
C ILE A 86 7.20 3.29 -11.09
N MET A 87 8.42 2.87 -11.46
CA MET A 87 9.62 2.93 -10.62
C MET A 87 10.02 4.33 -10.13
N ALA A 88 9.50 5.39 -10.76
CA ALA A 88 9.70 6.78 -10.34
C ALA A 88 8.63 7.29 -9.34
N CYS A 89 7.65 6.46 -8.99
CA CYS A 89 6.64 6.79 -7.98
C CYS A 89 7.24 6.58 -6.58
N GLU A 90 7.16 7.60 -5.74
CA GLU A 90 7.72 7.57 -4.38
C GLU A 90 6.65 7.22 -3.33
N THR A 91 5.38 7.38 -3.69
CA THR A 91 4.26 7.08 -2.80
C THR A 91 3.38 5.94 -3.31
N ALA A 92 2.74 5.24 -2.37
CA ALA A 92 1.77 4.19 -2.70
C ALA A 92 0.59 4.73 -3.54
N LYS A 93 0.18 5.98 -3.30
CA LYS A 93 -0.88 6.64 -4.06
C LYS A 93 -0.48 6.89 -5.51
N GLU A 94 0.70 7.48 -5.74
CA GLU A 94 1.21 7.70 -7.10
C GLU A 94 1.35 6.39 -7.87
N ALA A 95 1.92 5.36 -7.24
CA ALA A 95 2.05 4.03 -7.82
C ALA A 95 0.68 3.47 -8.22
N TRP A 96 -0.30 3.54 -7.30
CA TRP A 96 -1.66 3.05 -7.54
C TRP A 96 -2.39 3.81 -8.64
N ASP A 97 -2.34 5.14 -8.60
CA ASP A 97 -3.01 6.00 -9.58
C ASP A 97 -2.41 5.82 -10.97
N LYS A 98 -1.08 5.67 -11.07
CA LYS A 98 -0.38 5.41 -12.34
C LYS A 98 -0.68 4.02 -12.90
N LEU A 99 -0.85 3.01 -12.05
CA LEU A 99 -1.32 1.68 -12.50
C LEU A 99 -2.74 1.79 -13.06
N LYS A 100 -3.63 2.54 -12.39
CA LYS A 100 -5.01 2.77 -12.83
C LYS A 100 -5.12 3.56 -14.13
N GLU A 101 -4.19 4.48 -14.37
CA GLU A 101 -4.16 5.25 -15.62
C GLU A 101 -3.70 4.39 -16.81
N LYS A 102 -2.74 3.48 -16.57
CA LYS A 102 -2.06 2.72 -17.63
C LYS A 102 -2.70 1.38 -17.99
N PHE A 103 -3.60 0.85 -17.16
CA PHE A 103 -4.17 -0.50 -17.29
C PHE A 103 -5.63 -0.54 -16.84
#